data_AF-A0A534WW32-F1
#
_entry.id   AF-A0A534WW32-F1
#
_cell.length_a   1.000
_cell.length_b   1.000
_cell.length_c   1.000
_cell.angle_alpha   90.00
_cell.angle_beta   90.00
_cell.angle_gamma   90.00
#
_symmetry.space_group_name_H-M   'P 1'
#
loop_
_entity.id
_entity.type
_entity.pdbx_description
1 polymer ?
#
loop_
_entity_poly.entity_id
_entity_poly.type
_entity_poly.pdbx_seq_one_letter_code
_entity_poly.pdbx_strand_id
1 'polypeptide(L)'
;EAAQLKALERAARECFIALGCRDVARVDFRMDEQGKVYFLECNPLPGLTPGWSDLVLIAKAAGIEYSALIAEILSGAIRRYKERERERRTEARPHEAARAVNGNGAASIPPPLAPEQPAESGK
;
A
#
# COMPACT_ATOMS: atom_id res chain seq x y z
N GLU A 1 -10.54 -23.20 -23.04
CA GLU A 1 -9.45 -23.09 -22.04
C GLU A 1 -8.79 -21.71 -22.00
N ALA A 2 -7.91 -21.31 -22.94
CA ALA A 2 -7.20 -20.01 -22.85
C ALA A 2 -8.12 -18.77 -22.85
N ALA A 3 -9.23 -18.80 -23.61
CA ALA A 3 -10.21 -17.72 -23.63
C ALA A 3 -10.98 -17.59 -22.30
N GLN A 4 -11.25 -18.71 -21.64
CA GLN A 4 -11.95 -18.73 -20.34
C GLN A 4 -11.07 -18.17 -19.23
N LEU A 5 -9.78 -18.55 -19.21
CA LEU A 5 -8.82 -17.99 -18.25
C LEU A 5 -8.72 -16.47 -18.40
N LYS A 6 -8.60 -15.97 -19.64
CA LYS A 6 -8.59 -14.52 -19.91
C LYS A 6 -9.88 -13.82 -19.45
N ALA A 7 -11.03 -14.44 -19.63
CA ALA A 7 -12.30 -13.89 -19.16
C ALA A 7 -12.34 -13.81 -17.63
N LEU A 8 -11.83 -14.84 -16.93
CA LEU A 8 -11.73 -14.89 -15.48
C LEU A 8 -10.75 -13.83 -14.93
N GLU A 9 -9.57 -13.72 -15.52
CA GLU A 9 -8.57 -12.71 -15.16
C GLU A 9 -9.09 -11.28 -15.35
N ARG A 10 -9.80 -11.04 -16.45
CA ARG A 10 -10.45 -9.76 -16.72
C ARG A 10 -11.50 -9.46 -15.66
N ALA A 11 -12.41 -10.40 -15.39
CA ALA A 11 -13.44 -10.24 -14.37
C ALA A 11 -12.83 -9.98 -12.98
N ALA A 12 -11.78 -10.72 -12.60
CA ALA A 12 -11.08 -10.53 -11.34
C ALA A 12 -10.50 -9.10 -11.20
N ARG A 13 -9.87 -8.58 -12.25
CA ARG A 13 -9.33 -7.21 -12.26
C ARG A 13 -10.43 -6.16 -12.19
N GLU A 14 -11.51 -6.34 -12.95
CA GLU A 14 -12.66 -5.43 -12.95
C GLU A 14 -13.32 -5.40 -11.55
N CYS A 15 -13.55 -6.55 -10.92
CA CYS A 15 -14.06 -6.64 -9.54
C CYS A 15 -13.13 -5.96 -8.54
N PHE A 16 -11.82 -6.23 -8.60
CA PHE A 16 -10.83 -5.65 -7.69
C PHE A 16 -10.85 -4.10 -7.74
N ILE A 17 -10.90 -3.54 -8.95
CA ILE A 17 -10.95 -2.08 -9.16
C ILE A 17 -12.30 -1.52 -8.71
N ALA A 18 -13.41 -2.13 -9.13
CA ALA A 18 -14.76 -1.65 -8.84
C ALA A 18 -15.08 -1.62 -7.35
N LEU A 19 -14.54 -2.58 -6.58
CA LEU A 19 -14.72 -2.66 -5.13
C LEU A 19 -13.69 -1.83 -4.34
N GLY A 20 -12.78 -1.12 -5.02
CA GLY A 20 -11.75 -0.30 -4.37
C GLY A 20 -10.77 -1.14 -3.54
N CYS A 21 -10.56 -2.41 -3.91
CA CYS A 21 -9.58 -3.26 -3.28
C CYS A 21 -8.17 -2.68 -3.47
N ARG A 22 -7.29 -2.96 -2.51
CA ARG A 22 -5.91 -2.49 -2.51
C ARG A 22 -5.01 -3.62 -2.09
N ASP A 23 -3.82 -3.63 -2.67
CA ASP A 23 -2.71 -4.54 -2.36
C ASP A 23 -3.02 -6.01 -2.74
N VAL A 24 -4.09 -6.61 -2.19
CA VAL A 24 -4.51 -7.98 -2.51
C VAL A 24 -5.98 -8.22 -2.21
N ALA A 25 -6.60 -9.15 -2.96
CA ALA A 25 -7.89 -9.73 -2.67
C ALA A 25 -7.99 -11.10 -3.36
N ARG A 26 -8.79 -12.01 -2.81
CA ARG A 26 -9.27 -13.20 -3.52
C ARG A 26 -10.65 -12.90 -4.08
N VAL A 27 -10.89 -13.27 -5.34
CA VAL A 27 -12.20 -13.11 -5.97
C VAL A 27 -12.68 -14.47 -6.44
N ASP A 28 -13.87 -14.85 -5.97
CA ASP A 28 -14.42 -16.17 -6.20
C ASP A 28 -15.50 -16.09 -7.28
N PHE A 29 -15.41 -17.00 -8.24
CA PHE A 29 -16.28 -17.04 -9.40
C PHE A 29 -16.88 -18.43 -9.59
N ARG A 30 -18.06 -18.47 -10.19
CA ARG A 30 -18.60 -19.65 -10.84
C ARG A 30 -18.58 -19.44 -12.34
N MET A 31 -18.22 -20.47 -13.11
CA MET A 31 -18.31 -20.44 -14.57
C MET A 31 -19.29 -21.52 -15.03
N ASP A 32 -20.20 -21.18 -15.94
CA ASP A 32 -21.11 -22.16 -16.55
C ASP A 32 -20.45 -22.92 -17.71
N GLU A 33 -21.18 -23.89 -18.27
CA GLU A 33 -20.70 -24.76 -19.36
C GLU A 33 -20.40 -23.98 -20.65
N GLN A 34 -21.04 -22.82 -20.83
CA GLN A 34 -20.82 -21.91 -21.96
C GLN A 34 -19.65 -20.95 -21.72
N GLY A 35 -18.98 -21.04 -20.56
CA GLY A 35 -17.83 -20.22 -20.21
C GLY A 35 -18.20 -18.82 -19.67
N LYS A 36 -19.46 -18.57 -19.34
CA LYS A 36 -19.87 -17.30 -18.74
C LYS A 36 -19.52 -17.29 -17.26
N VAL A 37 -18.89 -16.20 -16.83
CA VAL A 37 -18.38 -15.99 -15.49
C VAL A 37 -19.41 -15.27 -14.63
N TYR A 38 -19.65 -15.77 -13.43
CA TYR A 38 -20.52 -15.20 -12.41
C TYR A 38 -19.71 -14.91 -11.16
N PHE A 39 -19.72 -13.66 -10.72
CA PHE A 39 -19.12 -13.23 -9.46
C PHE A 39 -19.88 -13.85 -8.28
N LEU A 40 -19.15 -14.39 -7.30
CA LEU A 40 -19.72 -14.91 -6.05
C LEU A 40 -19.37 -13.98 -4.89
N GLU A 41 -18.08 -13.83 -4.61
CA GLU A 41 -17.59 -12.99 -3.52
C GLU A 41 -16.22 -12.38 -3.82
N CYS A 42 -15.88 -11.35 -3.04
CA CYS A 42 -14.55 -10.79 -2.99
C CYS A 42 -14.10 -10.74 -1.52
N ASN A 43 -12.99 -11.39 -1.22
CA ASN A 43 -12.35 -11.36 0.08
C ASN A 43 -11.10 -10.46 0.03
N PRO A 44 -11.17 -9.22 0.53
CA PRO A 44 -10.03 -8.29 0.54
C PRO A 44 -8.99 -8.59 1.65
N LEU A 45 -9.25 -9.58 2.50
CA LEU A 45 -8.31 -10.06 3.51
C LEU A 45 -8.24 -11.59 3.50
N PRO A 46 -7.74 -12.20 2.42
CA PRO A 46 -7.63 -13.65 2.32
C PRO A 46 -6.56 -14.17 3.29
N GLY A 47 -6.67 -15.46 3.64
CA GLY A 47 -5.63 -16.13 4.41
C GLY A 47 -4.28 -16.14 3.68
N LEU A 48 -3.19 -16.17 4.46
CA LEU A 48 -1.81 -16.18 3.96
C LEU A 48 -0.97 -17.34 4.52
N THR A 49 -1.60 -18.38 5.07
CA THR A 49 -0.90 -19.52 5.63
C THR A 49 -0.29 -20.38 4.51
N PRO A 50 1.04 -20.57 4.46
CA PRO A 50 1.69 -21.42 3.46
C PRO A 50 1.14 -22.85 3.47
N GLY A 51 0.86 -23.39 2.27
CA GLY A 51 0.34 -24.75 2.10
C GLY A 51 -1.16 -24.93 2.40
N TRP A 52 -1.85 -23.89 2.87
CA TRP A 52 -3.26 -23.97 3.25
C TRP A 52 -4.13 -22.90 2.61
N SER A 53 -3.68 -21.64 2.58
CA SER A 53 -4.53 -20.55 2.09
C SER A 53 -4.54 -20.46 0.57
N ASP A 54 -5.74 -20.35 -0.01
CA ASP A 54 -5.96 -20.35 -1.46
C ASP A 54 -5.09 -19.34 -2.20
N LEU A 55 -4.99 -18.11 -1.70
CA LEU A 55 -4.17 -17.07 -2.33
C LEU A 55 -2.70 -17.52 -2.47
N VAL A 56 -2.15 -18.18 -1.45
CA VAL A 56 -0.76 -18.67 -1.47
C VAL A 56 -0.62 -19.83 -2.45
N LEU A 57 -1.61 -20.73 -2.50
CA LEU A 57 -1.63 -21.85 -3.44
C LEU A 57 -1.75 -21.38 -4.90
N ILE A 58 -2.61 -20.40 -5.16
CA ILE A 58 -2.79 -19.76 -6.48
C ILE A 58 -1.51 -19.04 -6.90
N ALA A 59 -0.91 -18.25 -6.01
CA ALA A 59 0.36 -17.56 -6.28
C ALA A 59 1.47 -18.55 -6.63
N LYS A 60 1.61 -19.62 -5.85
CA LYS A 60 2.58 -20.70 -6.13
C LYS A 60 2.32 -21.36 -7.48
N ALA A 61 1.06 -21.67 -7.80
CA ALA A 61 0.70 -22.23 -9.11
C ALA A 61 1.01 -21.27 -10.27
N ALA A 62 1.02 -19.96 -10.02
CA ALA A 62 1.45 -18.92 -10.96
C ALA A 62 2.98 -18.67 -10.95
N GLY A 63 3.77 -19.47 -10.22
CA GLY A 63 5.22 -19.32 -10.13
C GLY A 63 5.70 -18.19 -9.22
N ILE A 64 4.83 -17.69 -8.33
CA ILE A 64 5.17 -16.66 -7.34
C ILE A 64 5.46 -17.34 -6.00
N GLU A 65 6.71 -17.25 -5.56
CA GLU A 65 7.13 -17.77 -4.27
C GLU A 65 6.48 -16.97 -3.11
N TYR A 66 6.28 -17.64 -1.98
CA TYR A 66 5.58 -17.04 -0.82
C TYR A 66 6.21 -15.72 -0.36
N SER A 67 7.54 -15.67 -0.27
CA SER A 67 8.26 -14.44 0.11
C SER A 67 8.05 -13.30 -0.88
N ALA A 68 7.99 -13.61 -2.19
CA ALA A 68 7.71 -12.63 -3.23
C ALA A 68 6.27 -12.12 -3.15
N LEU A 69 5.29 -13.01 -2.92
CA LEU A 69 3.89 -12.62 -2.69
C LEU A 69 3.78 -11.64 -1.51
N ILE A 70 4.39 -11.96 -0.36
CA ILE A 70 4.37 -11.08 0.81
C ILE A 70 5.07 -9.74 0.52
N ALA A 71 6.18 -9.76 -0.22
CA ALA A 71 6.91 -8.55 -0.61
C ALA A 71 6.05 -7.63 -1.49
N GLU A 72 5.31 -8.17 -2.46
CA GLU A 72 4.40 -7.40 -3.33
C GLU A 72 3.27 -6.73 -2.54
N ILE A 73 2.62 -7.48 -1.63
CA ILE A 73 1.57 -6.94 -0.74
C ILE A 73 2.14 -5.79 0.11
N LEU A 74 3.30 -6.01 0.72
CA LEU A 74 3.96 -5.01 1.56
C LEU A 74 4.40 -3.78 0.76
N SER A 75 4.89 -3.96 -0.47
CA SER A 75 5.28 -2.89 -1.38
C SER A 75 4.10 -1.95 -1.69
N GLY A 76 2.93 -2.52 -1.99
CA GLY A 76 1.69 -1.77 -2.17
C GLY A 76 1.32 -0.97 -0.91
N ALA A 77 1.36 -1.62 0.26
CA ALA A 77 1.06 -0.96 1.53
C ALA A 77 2.01 0.20 1.85
N ILE A 78 3.33 0.02 1.65
CA ILE A 78 4.35 1.05 1.87
C ILE A 78 4.11 2.26 0.95
N ARG A 79 3.80 2.02 -0.33
CA ARG A 79 3.53 3.10 -1.29
C ARG A 79 2.39 3.99 -0.81
N ARG A 80 1.25 3.38 -0.47
CA ARG A 80 0.08 4.10 0.04
C ARG A 80 0.36 4.80 1.36
N TYR A 81 1.17 4.19 2.24
CA TYR A 81 1.56 4.83 3.50
C TYR A 81 2.35 6.12 3.23
N LYS A 82 3.33 6.08 2.31
CA LYS A 82 4.12 7.25 1.92
C LYS A 82 3.28 8.35 1.25
N GLU A 83 2.31 7.98 0.44
CA GLU A 83 1.36 8.93 -0.17
C GLU A 83 0.57 9.66 0.91
N ARG A 84 -0.05 8.92 1.84
CA ARG A 84 -0.80 9.49 2.96
C ARG A 84 0.06 10.40 3.86
N GLU A 85 1.32 10.05 4.11
CA GLU A 85 2.25 10.90 4.86
C GLU A 85 2.58 12.21 4.14
N ARG A 86 2.69 12.19 2.80
CA ARG A 86 2.92 13.39 1.99
C ARG A 86 1.69 14.31 2.00
N GLU A 87 0.50 13.74 1.92
CA GLU A 87 -0.77 14.46 2.03
C GLU A 87 -0.89 15.14 3.39
N ARG A 88 -0.71 14.39 4.50
CA ARG A 88 -0.72 14.93 5.86
C ARG A 88 0.25 16.10 6.05
N ARG A 89 1.49 15.98 5.55
CA ARG A 89 2.48 17.06 5.63
C ARG A 89 2.10 18.27 4.77
N THR A 90 1.35 18.09 3.70
CA THR A 90 0.88 19.20 2.85
C THR A 90 -0.29 19.92 3.49
N GLU A 91 -1.20 19.20 4.13
CA GLU A 91 -2.35 19.74 4.88
C GLU A 91 -1.94 20.42 6.20
N ALA A 92 -0.86 19.97 6.86
CA ALA A 92 -0.35 20.60 8.09
C ALA A 92 0.30 21.98 7.86
N ARG A 93 0.93 22.19 6.70
CA ARG A 93 1.63 23.44 6.34
C ARG A 93 0.75 24.71 6.33
N PRO A 94 -0.50 24.72 5.80
CA PRO A 94 -1.34 25.91 5.85
C PRO A 94 -1.77 26.30 7.28
N HIS A 95 -1.90 25.35 8.21
CA HIS A 95 -2.27 25.66 9.60
C HIS A 95 -1.09 26.20 10.42
N GLU A 96 0.14 25.76 10.14
CA GLU A 96 1.36 26.33 10.73
C GLU A 96 1.69 27.72 10.16
N ALA A 97 1.53 27.94 8.85
CA ALA A 97 1.72 29.26 8.24
C ALA A 97 0.68 30.29 8.74
N ALA A 98 -0.60 29.90 8.89
CA ALA A 98 -1.62 30.77 9.47
C ALA A 98 -1.39 31.08 10.95
N ARG A 99 -0.84 30.13 11.73
CA ARG A 99 -0.41 30.37 13.11
C ARG A 99 0.81 31.29 13.21
N ALA A 100 1.77 31.17 12.30
CA ALA A 100 2.93 32.05 12.24
C ALA A 100 2.56 33.48 11.85
N VAL A 101 1.54 33.68 11.01
CA VAL A 101 1.06 35.01 10.59
C VAL A 101 0.20 35.69 11.66
N ASN A 102 -0.57 34.95 12.45
CA ASN A 102 -1.39 35.51 13.55
C ASN A 102 -0.66 35.60 14.91
N GLY A 103 0.58 35.13 15.00
CA GLY A 103 1.41 35.17 16.21
C GLY A 103 2.17 36.48 16.35
N ASN A 104 1.48 37.59 16.61
CA ASN A 104 2.14 38.80 17.11
C ASN A 104 2.43 38.61 18.60
N GLY A 105 3.60 38.06 18.92
CA GLY A 105 4.08 37.88 20.30
C GLY A 105 5.59 37.71 20.32
N ALA A 106 6.31 38.82 20.50
CA ALA A 106 7.73 38.95 20.84
C ALA A 106 8.68 37.87 20.28
N ALA A 107 9.36 38.20 19.19
CA ALA A 107 10.50 37.43 18.71
C ALA A 107 11.64 37.47 19.74
N SER A 108 11.76 36.41 20.55
CA SER A 108 13.01 36.07 21.23
C SER A 108 13.94 35.48 20.18
N ILE A 109 14.85 36.32 19.67
CA ILE A 109 15.96 35.89 18.82
C ILE A 109 16.76 34.86 19.63
N PRO A 110 16.92 33.61 19.18
CA PRO A 110 17.83 32.69 19.86
C PRO A 110 19.25 33.23 19.75
N PRO A 111 20.06 33.20 20.82
CA PRO A 111 21.45 33.64 20.74
C PRO A 111 22.21 32.81 19.70
N PRO A 112 23.21 33.38 19.01
CA PRO A 112 23.99 32.65 18.03
C PRO A 112 24.69 31.45 18.71
N LEU A 113 24.62 30.30 18.05
CA LEU A 113 25.35 29.09 18.43
C LEU A 113 26.85 29.44 18.51
N ALA A 114 27.46 29.15 19.66
CA ALA A 114 28.90 29.31 19.85
C ALA A 114 29.66 28.44 18.84
N PRO A 115 30.82 28.88 18.33
CA PRO A 115 31.60 28.11 17.38
C PRO A 115 32.04 26.78 18.03
N GLU A 116 31.80 25.67 17.34
CA GLU A 116 32.29 24.36 17.75
C GLU A 116 33.82 24.40 17.89
N GLN A 117 34.30 24.09 19.09
CA GLN A 117 35.72 23.88 19.33
C GLN A 117 36.13 22.59 18.58
N PRO A 118 37.22 22.59 17.80
CA PRO A 118 37.67 21.39 17.11
C PRO A 118 38.05 20.33 18.14
N ALA A 119 37.59 19.10 17.91
CA ALA A 119 37.90 17.95 18.75
C ALA A 119 39.44 17.79 18.86
N GLU A 120 39.96 17.90 20.09
CA GLU A 120 41.35 17.56 20.36
C GLU A 120 41.56 16.07 20.14
N SER A 121 42.41 15.75 19.17
CA SER A 121 43.06 14.46 19.03
C SER A 121 43.99 14.22 20.22
N GLY A 122 43.84 13.10 20.94
CA GLY A 122 44.69 12.84 22.09
C GLY A 122 44.78 11.38 22.53
N LYS A 123 45.58 10.62 21.77
CA LYS A 123 46.34 9.39 22.12
C LYS A 123 45.58 8.12 22.49
#